data_AF-A0AAP0RZT3-F1
#
_entry.id   AF-A0AAP0RZT3-F1
#
_cell.length_a   1.000
_cell.length_b   1.000
_cell.length_c   1.000
_cell.angle_alpha   90.00
_cell.angle_beta   90.00
_cell.angle_gamma   90.00
#
_symmetry.space_group_name_H-M   'P 1'
#
loop_
_entity.id
_entity.type
_entity.pdbx_description
1 polymer ?
#
loop_
_entity_poly.entity_id
_entity_poly.type
_entity_poly.pdbx_seq_one_letter_code
_entity_poly.pdbx_strand_id
1 'polypeptide(L)'
;MVQSCTCFVVNLAACFASGDFRWETTSTRAQLGRTMLLNALEGDNVDILYLDNTYCNPTYSFPSREVAAQQVVNIICSHPKHDIIIGIDSLGKEELLLHISRVLNIKIWVWPERLQTMHLLGYQDIFTTKTSLTRVRAVPRYSFSIDTLEALNTMRPTIGIMPSGLPWVVKPLEGKGKIFGSFSVSGNIRSKWSTNSENHTDTKKPNGSLRYVERFHQYIYTVPYSDHSCFAEIQEFIKLVRPTNMKGIVSSSSCYVDPLYYFGRLCGANQPPQRLRQRFERKDGGERVGSCNFTKVERKRQRKFKI
;
A
#
# COMPACT_ATOMS: atom_id res chain seq x y z
N MET A 1 0.62 -7.80 16.28
CA MET A 1 -0.70 -8.00 15.63
C MET A 1 -0.57 -9.14 14.63
N VAL A 2 -1.45 -10.14 14.75
CA VAL A 2 -1.39 -11.44 14.08
C VAL A 2 -1.71 -11.24 12.59
N GLN A 3 -0.80 -11.64 11.70
CA GLN A 3 -1.10 -11.84 10.28
C GLN A 3 -1.91 -13.13 10.20
N SER A 4 -3.23 -13.06 10.37
CA SER A 4 -4.09 -14.24 10.26
C SER A 4 -4.46 -14.42 8.79
N CYS A 5 -3.70 -15.23 8.06
CA CYS A 5 -4.23 -15.89 6.89
C CYS A 5 -5.19 -16.98 7.37
N THR A 6 -6.37 -17.07 6.75
CA THR A 6 -7.40 -18.03 7.17
C THR A 6 -7.69 -18.97 6.01
N CYS A 7 -7.47 -20.26 6.24
CA CYS A 7 -7.95 -21.32 5.36
C CYS A 7 -9.36 -21.73 5.82
N PHE A 8 -10.32 -21.78 4.91
CA PHE A 8 -11.68 -22.22 5.20
C PHE A 8 -12.27 -22.98 4.01
N VAL A 9 -13.10 -23.98 4.30
CA VAL A 9 -13.77 -24.80 3.29
C VAL A 9 -15.17 -24.27 3.04
N VAL A 10 -15.51 -23.95 1.78
CA VAL A 10 -16.87 -23.57 1.37
C VAL A 10 -17.30 -24.49 0.24
N ASN A 11 -18.41 -25.22 0.42
CA ASN A 11 -19.01 -26.06 -0.63
C ASN A 11 -18.01 -27.02 -1.31
N LEU A 12 -17.20 -27.74 -0.52
CA LEU A 12 -16.15 -28.68 -0.97
C LEU A 12 -14.95 -28.04 -1.70
N ALA A 13 -14.86 -26.70 -1.76
CA ALA A 13 -13.69 -25.99 -2.27
C ALA A 13 -12.81 -25.45 -1.13
N ALA A 14 -11.51 -25.75 -1.17
CA ALA A 14 -10.51 -25.19 -0.27
C ALA A 14 -10.20 -23.74 -0.67
N CYS A 15 -10.65 -22.79 0.16
CA CYS A 15 -10.43 -21.37 -0.07
C CYS A 15 -9.35 -20.84 0.86
N PHE A 16 -8.40 -20.09 0.30
CA PHE A 16 -7.39 -19.38 1.08
C PHE A 16 -7.60 -17.88 0.95
N ALA A 17 -7.74 -17.17 2.06
CA ALA A 17 -7.77 -15.72 2.08
C ALA A 17 -6.50 -15.16 2.72
N SER A 18 -5.75 -14.36 1.94
CA SER A 18 -4.52 -13.75 2.45
C SER A 18 -4.78 -12.69 3.50
N GLY A 19 -5.92 -11.96 3.39
CA GLY A 19 -6.07 -10.65 4.04
C GLY A 19 -4.99 -9.68 3.55
N ASP A 20 -4.82 -8.55 4.25
CA ASP A 20 -3.68 -7.66 4.01
C ASP A 20 -2.39 -8.35 4.49
N PHE A 21 -1.42 -8.50 3.60
CA PHE A 21 -0.17 -9.17 3.94
C PHE A 21 1.01 -8.70 3.11
N ARG A 22 2.19 -8.79 3.73
CA ARG A 22 3.47 -8.70 3.06
C ARG A 22 4.21 -10.03 3.13
N TRP A 23 4.45 -10.62 1.97
CA TRP A 23 5.26 -11.80 1.79
C TRP A 23 6.73 -11.42 1.81
N GLU A 24 7.47 -11.92 2.79
CA GLU A 24 8.92 -11.79 2.87
C GLU A 24 9.53 -13.20 3.01
N THR A 25 10.79 -13.35 2.64
CA THR A 25 11.49 -14.64 2.72
C THR A 25 12.69 -14.61 3.66
N THR A 26 13.16 -13.42 4.02
CA THR A 26 14.42 -13.21 4.74
C THR A 26 14.26 -13.13 6.25
N SER A 27 13.14 -12.61 6.76
CA SER A 27 12.96 -12.42 8.20
C SER A 27 12.53 -13.71 8.91
N THR A 28 12.98 -13.91 10.15
CA THR A 28 12.62 -15.10 10.97
C THR A 28 11.11 -15.26 11.10
N ARG A 29 10.39 -14.14 11.27
CA ARG A 29 8.92 -14.13 11.32
C ARG A 29 8.31 -14.64 10.01
N ALA A 30 8.86 -14.25 8.87
CA ALA A 30 8.35 -14.67 7.59
C ALA A 30 8.66 -16.14 7.28
N GLN A 31 9.83 -16.65 7.70
CA GLN A 31 10.14 -18.08 7.66
C GLN A 31 9.16 -18.90 8.50
N LEU A 32 8.88 -18.45 9.74
CA LEU A 32 7.88 -19.09 10.59
C LEU A 32 6.49 -19.09 9.93
N GLY A 33 6.05 -17.93 9.40
CA GLY A 33 4.78 -17.82 8.70
C GLY A 33 4.70 -18.72 7.46
N ARG A 34 5.79 -18.86 6.70
CA ARG A 34 5.88 -19.78 5.57
C ARG A 34 5.76 -21.24 6.01
N THR A 35 6.46 -21.64 7.07
CA THR A 35 6.36 -23.01 7.60
C THR A 35 4.95 -23.28 8.12
N MET A 36 4.35 -22.34 8.86
CA MET A 36 2.97 -22.47 9.33
C MET A 36 1.98 -22.61 8.16
N LEU A 37 2.17 -21.83 7.09
CA LEU A 37 1.35 -21.93 5.88
C LEU A 37 1.49 -23.29 5.21
N LEU A 38 2.72 -23.77 4.99
CA LEU A 38 2.98 -25.07 4.37
C LEU A 38 2.40 -26.22 5.20
N ASN A 39 2.54 -26.14 6.52
CA ASN A 39 1.96 -27.10 7.44
C ASN A 39 0.42 -27.06 7.39
N ALA A 40 -0.19 -25.88 7.29
CA ALA A 40 -1.64 -25.75 7.22
C ALA A 40 -2.24 -26.20 5.88
N LEU A 41 -1.44 -26.19 4.81
CA LEU A 41 -1.86 -26.68 3.51
C LEU A 41 -1.77 -28.20 3.40
N GLU A 42 -0.90 -28.88 4.19
CA GLU A 42 -0.71 -30.34 4.19
C GLU A 42 -0.54 -31.02 2.80
N GLY A 43 -0.22 -30.24 1.77
CA GLY A 43 -0.15 -30.72 0.38
C GLY A 43 -1.49 -30.69 -0.38
N ASP A 44 -2.57 -30.22 0.25
CA ASP A 44 -3.86 -29.98 -0.38
C ASP A 44 -3.76 -28.86 -1.44
N ASN A 45 -4.57 -28.99 -2.49
CA ASN A 45 -4.70 -27.96 -3.49
C ASN A 45 -5.63 -26.85 -3.00
N VAL A 46 -5.21 -25.61 -3.15
CA VAL A 46 -6.07 -24.44 -2.92
C VAL A 46 -6.91 -24.19 -4.17
N ASP A 47 -8.23 -24.34 -4.07
CA ASP A 47 -9.13 -24.12 -5.21
C ASP A 47 -9.24 -22.64 -5.58
N ILE A 48 -9.43 -21.78 -4.57
CA ILE A 48 -9.59 -20.34 -4.77
C ILE A 48 -8.72 -19.59 -3.77
N LEU A 49 -7.79 -18.80 -4.30
CA LEU A 49 -7.00 -17.85 -3.52
C LEU A 49 -7.61 -16.44 -3.62
N TYR A 50 -8.06 -15.90 -2.49
CA TYR A 50 -8.41 -14.50 -2.32
C TYR A 50 -7.14 -13.73 -1.93
N LEU A 51 -6.65 -12.92 -2.87
CA LEU A 51 -5.33 -12.30 -2.82
C LEU A 51 -5.42 -10.79 -2.58
N ASP A 52 -4.62 -10.29 -1.64
CA ASP A 52 -4.27 -8.87 -1.56
C ASP A 52 -3.50 -8.45 -2.82
N ASN A 53 -4.22 -7.73 -3.68
CA ASN A 53 -3.76 -7.23 -4.96
C ASN A 53 -3.40 -5.74 -4.93
N THR A 54 -3.15 -5.15 -3.75
CA THR A 54 -2.80 -3.73 -3.56
C THR A 54 -1.70 -3.27 -4.51
N TYR A 55 -0.62 -4.05 -4.66
CA TYR A 55 0.51 -3.75 -5.54
C TYR A 55 0.67 -4.81 -6.65
N CYS A 56 -0.44 -5.32 -7.20
CA CYS A 56 -0.44 -6.31 -8.27
C CYS A 56 -0.11 -5.69 -9.65
N ASN A 57 1.03 -4.99 -9.75
CA ASN A 57 1.56 -4.45 -11.01
C ASN A 57 3.10 -4.55 -11.01
N PRO A 58 3.75 -5.03 -12.09
CA PRO A 58 5.21 -5.13 -12.20
C PRO A 58 5.98 -3.84 -11.94
N THR A 59 5.35 -2.67 -12.07
CA THR A 59 5.99 -1.38 -11.76
C THR A 59 6.23 -1.18 -10.26
N TYR A 60 5.52 -1.91 -9.39
CA TYR A 60 5.69 -1.81 -7.95
C TYR A 60 6.80 -2.75 -7.47
N SER A 61 7.94 -2.14 -7.20
CA SER A 61 9.09 -2.77 -6.55
C SER A 61 9.56 -1.86 -5.42
N PHE A 62 9.71 -2.44 -4.23
CA PHE A 62 10.23 -1.74 -3.07
C PHE A 62 11.19 -2.66 -2.29
N PRO A 63 12.15 -2.09 -1.54
CA PRO A 63 13.11 -2.86 -0.76
C PRO A 63 12.43 -3.59 0.42
N SER A 64 13.18 -4.47 1.10
CA SER A 64 12.71 -5.13 2.33
C SER A 64 12.36 -4.11 3.42
N ARG A 65 11.49 -4.49 4.37
CA ARG A 65 11.14 -3.60 5.49
C ARG A 65 12.35 -3.16 6.29
N GLU A 66 13.34 -4.03 6.48
CA GLU A 66 14.58 -3.71 7.21
C GLU A 66 15.39 -2.65 6.48
N VAL A 67 15.57 -2.79 5.16
CA VAL A 67 16.30 -1.80 4.36
C VAL A 67 15.58 -0.45 4.36
N ALA A 68 14.25 -0.45 4.18
CA ALA A 68 13.46 0.78 4.24
C ALA A 68 13.49 1.42 5.64
N ALA A 69 13.41 0.62 6.70
CA ALA A 69 13.50 1.13 8.08
C ALA A 69 14.87 1.75 8.36
N GLN A 70 15.95 1.13 7.87
CA GLN A 70 17.30 1.68 7.99
C GLN A 70 17.44 3.00 7.21
N GLN A 71 16.77 3.14 6.06
CA GLN A 71 16.72 4.42 5.34
C GLN A 71 16.05 5.52 6.18
N VAL A 72 14.94 5.21 6.87
CA VAL A 72 14.30 6.15 7.80
C VAL A 72 15.28 6.57 8.91
N VAL A 73 15.96 5.61 9.52
CA VAL A 73 16.99 5.88 10.55
C VAL A 73 18.08 6.82 10.00
N ASN A 74 18.60 6.54 8.81
CA ASN A 74 19.65 7.37 8.19
C ASN A 74 19.18 8.82 7.94
N ILE A 75 17.91 9.00 7.52
CA ILE A 75 17.31 10.34 7.38
C ILE A 75 17.23 11.04 8.74
N ILE A 76 16.82 10.34 9.80
CA ILE A 76 16.73 10.91 11.15
C ILE A 76 18.12 11.32 11.65
N CYS A 77 19.13 10.46 11.47
CA CYS A 77 20.51 10.70 11.89
C CYS A 77 21.15 11.87 11.15
N SER A 78 20.85 12.06 9.86
CA SER A 78 21.36 13.19 9.07
C SER A 78 20.78 14.55 9.48
N HIS A 79 19.73 14.58 10.32
CA HIS A 79 19.08 15.81 10.78
C HIS A 79 19.06 15.88 12.33
N PRO A 80 20.22 15.97 13.01
CA PRO A 80 20.28 15.87 14.48
C PRO A 80 19.61 17.05 15.20
N LYS A 81 19.55 18.23 14.57
CA LYS A 81 18.96 19.46 15.12
C LYS A 81 17.49 19.69 14.74
N HIS A 82 16.85 18.74 14.04
CA HIS A 82 15.47 18.87 13.60
C HIS A 82 14.52 18.04 14.47
N ASP A 83 13.29 18.52 14.63
CA ASP A 83 12.17 17.65 15.02
C ASP A 83 11.80 16.76 13.82
N ILE A 84 11.37 15.53 14.09
CA ILE A 84 11.00 14.55 13.06
C ILE A 84 9.53 14.19 13.22
N ILE A 85 8.77 14.36 12.15
CA ILE A 85 7.38 13.92 12.06
C ILE A 85 7.30 12.72 11.10
N ILE A 86 6.74 11.61 11.54
CA ILE A 86 6.52 10.41 10.73
C ILE A 86 5.00 10.23 10.55
N GLY A 87 4.53 10.39 9.32
CA GLY A 87 3.10 10.23 9.00
C GLY A 87 2.74 8.76 8.87
N ILE A 88 1.89 8.23 9.75
CA ILE A 88 1.48 6.82 9.76
C ILE A 88 -0.03 6.66 9.90
N ASP A 89 -0.55 5.52 9.45
CA ASP A 89 -1.95 5.17 9.61
C ASP A 89 -2.25 4.76 11.07
N SER A 90 -3.53 4.64 11.44
CA SER A 90 -3.93 4.32 12.82
C SER A 90 -3.48 2.93 13.29
N LEU A 91 -3.24 2.01 12.35
CA LEU A 91 -2.72 0.66 12.53
C LEU A 91 -1.65 0.38 11.45
N GLY A 92 -0.70 -0.49 11.78
CA GLY A 92 0.43 -0.83 10.90
C GLY A 92 1.69 -0.04 11.21
N LYS A 93 2.81 -0.45 10.59
CA LYS A 93 4.15 0.15 10.75
C LYS A 93 4.68 0.14 12.19
N GLU A 94 4.15 -0.68 13.10
CA GLU A 94 4.67 -0.80 14.47
C GLU A 94 6.14 -1.27 14.46
N GLU A 95 6.46 -2.27 13.63
CA GLU A 95 7.83 -2.78 13.48
C GLU A 95 8.81 -1.70 13.00
N LEU A 96 8.37 -0.78 12.13
CA LEU A 96 9.17 0.37 11.72
C LEU A 96 9.51 1.26 12.92
N LEU A 97 8.51 1.63 13.72
CA LEU A 97 8.72 2.49 14.89
C LEU A 97 9.59 1.81 15.95
N LEU A 98 9.37 0.51 16.18
CA LEU A 98 10.19 -0.31 17.08
C LEU A 98 11.64 -0.36 16.62
N HIS A 99 11.88 -0.55 15.31
CA HIS A 99 13.22 -0.55 14.74
C HIS A 99 13.90 0.81 14.95
N ILE A 100 13.22 1.92 14.64
CA ILE A 100 13.76 3.28 14.86
C ILE A 100 14.09 3.50 16.33
N SER A 101 13.18 3.15 17.24
CA SER A 101 13.37 3.30 18.68
C SER A 101 14.60 2.52 19.17
N ARG A 102 14.75 1.26 18.77
CA ARG A 102 15.85 0.38 19.18
C ARG A 102 17.20 0.87 18.65
N VAL A 103 17.27 1.22 17.36
CA VAL A 103 18.54 1.65 16.74
C VAL A 103 19.01 3.00 17.27
N LEU A 104 18.08 3.94 17.49
CA LEU A 104 18.42 5.27 18.00
C LEU A 104 18.45 5.34 19.54
N ASN A 105 18.02 4.28 20.22
CA ASN A 105 17.83 4.23 21.67
C ASN A 105 16.99 5.42 22.21
N ILE A 106 15.84 5.67 21.59
CA ILE A 106 14.91 6.73 21.98
C ILE A 106 13.50 6.19 22.12
N LYS A 107 12.67 6.86 22.95
CA LYS A 107 11.22 6.67 22.89
C LYS A 107 10.66 7.36 21.63
N ILE A 108 9.54 6.84 21.12
CA ILE A 108 8.81 7.47 20.01
C ILE A 108 7.53 8.09 20.55
N TRP A 109 7.30 9.37 20.21
CA TRP A 109 6.05 10.01 20.57
C TRP A 109 4.92 9.49 19.68
N VAL A 110 3.78 9.16 20.29
CA VAL A 110 2.54 8.79 19.60
C VAL A 110 1.36 9.49 20.28
N TRP A 111 0.25 9.63 19.57
CA TRP A 111 -0.97 10.21 20.14
C TRP A 111 -1.61 9.26 21.19
N PRO A 112 -2.38 9.77 22.17
CA PRO A 112 -2.84 9.00 23.34
C PRO A 112 -3.53 7.67 23.01
N GLU A 113 -4.41 7.68 22.01
CA GLU A 113 -5.16 6.52 21.55
C GLU A 113 -4.22 5.45 20.96
N ARG A 114 -3.18 5.87 20.22
CA ARG A 114 -2.16 4.95 19.70
C ARG A 114 -1.31 4.38 20.83
N LEU A 115 -1.00 5.16 21.87
CA LEU A 115 -0.25 4.67 23.03
C LEU A 115 -1.00 3.51 23.73
N GLN A 116 -2.32 3.62 23.89
CA GLN A 116 -3.15 2.53 24.43
C GLN A 116 -3.01 1.26 23.58
N THR A 117 -3.10 1.38 22.26
CA THR A 117 -2.87 0.26 21.34
C THR A 117 -1.47 -0.34 21.49
N MET A 118 -0.43 0.49 21.61
CA MET A 118 0.95 0.01 21.81
C MET A 118 1.11 -0.75 23.13
N HIS A 119 0.45 -0.31 24.20
CA HIS A 119 0.48 -1.01 25.49
C HIS A 119 -0.21 -2.39 25.40
N LEU A 120 -1.34 -2.48 24.70
CA LEU A 120 -2.03 -3.75 24.46
C LEU A 120 -1.19 -4.73 23.62
N LEU A 121 -0.34 -4.20 22.73
CA LEU A 121 0.62 -4.99 21.96
C LEU A 121 1.89 -5.37 22.75
N GLY A 122 2.01 -4.94 24.01
CA GLY A 122 3.15 -5.27 24.87
C GLY A 122 4.34 -4.31 24.78
N TYR A 123 4.17 -3.11 24.20
CA TYR A 123 5.26 -2.15 23.94
C TYR A 123 5.24 -0.94 24.89
N GLN A 124 5.17 -1.16 26.20
CA GLN A 124 4.98 -0.09 27.18
C GLN A 124 6.17 0.89 27.27
N ASP A 125 7.40 0.39 27.14
CA ASP A 125 8.60 1.21 27.37
C ASP A 125 9.12 1.94 26.14
N ILE A 126 8.52 1.71 24.97
CA ILE A 126 9.05 2.20 23.69
C ILE A 126 8.35 3.50 23.26
N PHE A 127 7.10 3.67 23.67
CA PHE A 127 6.26 4.79 23.22
C PHE A 127 5.97 5.78 24.35
N THR A 128 5.63 7.01 23.99
CA THR A 128 5.27 8.05 24.96
C THR A 128 4.34 9.09 24.36
N THR A 129 3.61 9.82 25.22
CA THR A 129 2.86 11.03 24.85
C THR A 129 3.58 12.31 25.28
N LYS A 130 4.76 12.20 25.93
CA LYS A 130 5.54 13.36 26.40
C LYS A 130 6.47 13.84 25.30
N THR A 131 6.18 15.02 24.74
CA THR A 131 6.99 15.64 23.68
C THR A 131 8.37 16.08 24.14
N SER A 132 8.59 16.27 25.44
CA SER A 132 9.90 16.62 26.01
C SER A 132 10.91 15.46 26.01
N LEU A 133 10.45 14.21 25.86
CA LEU A 133 11.32 13.03 25.94
C LEU A 133 11.90 12.62 24.59
N THR A 134 11.39 13.13 23.48
CA THR A 134 11.83 12.72 22.14
C THR A 134 11.51 13.76 21.07
N ARG A 135 12.42 13.90 20.12
CA ARG A 135 12.23 14.73 18.92
C ARG A 135 11.50 13.98 17.79
N VAL A 136 11.29 12.67 17.91
CA VAL A 136 10.69 11.84 16.86
C VAL A 136 9.24 11.51 17.22
N ARG A 137 8.31 11.94 16.36
CA ARG A 137 6.88 11.85 16.58
C ARG A 137 6.21 11.11 15.43
N ALA A 138 5.53 10.03 15.75
CA ALA A 138 4.62 9.36 14.83
C ALA A 138 3.22 9.97 14.99
N VAL A 139 2.70 10.54 13.90
CA VAL A 139 1.43 11.27 13.87
C VAL A 139 0.46 10.61 12.88
N PRO A 140 -0.86 10.79 13.06
CA PRO A 140 -1.83 10.28 12.09
C PRO A 140 -1.59 10.87 10.70
N ARG A 141 -1.62 10.02 9.67
CA ARG A 141 -1.28 10.38 8.29
C ARG A 141 -2.10 11.56 7.76
N TYR A 142 -3.37 11.67 8.13
CA TYR A 142 -4.24 12.77 7.72
C TYR A 142 -3.81 14.15 8.29
N SER A 143 -3.03 14.16 9.39
CA SER A 143 -2.45 15.37 9.97
C SER A 143 -1.08 15.72 9.38
N PHE A 144 -0.57 14.91 8.46
CA PHE A 144 0.72 15.11 7.81
C PHE A 144 0.52 15.77 6.45
N SER A 145 0.89 17.04 6.34
CA SER A 145 0.82 17.82 5.10
C SER A 145 2.01 18.77 4.96
N ILE A 146 2.20 19.35 3.77
CA ILE A 146 3.17 20.43 3.53
C ILE A 146 2.88 21.59 4.47
N ASP A 147 1.64 22.10 4.47
CA ASP A 147 1.20 23.23 5.30
C ASP A 147 1.50 23.00 6.79
N THR A 148 1.28 21.77 7.28
CA THR A 148 1.56 21.43 8.68
C THR A 148 3.05 21.52 8.99
N LEU A 149 3.90 21.02 8.10
CA LEU A 149 5.35 21.08 8.28
C LEU A 149 5.89 22.51 8.12
N GLU A 150 5.33 23.30 7.20
CA GLU A 150 5.69 24.71 7.05
C GLU A 150 5.33 25.50 8.33
N ALA A 151 4.14 25.29 8.87
CA ALA A 151 3.73 25.87 10.14
C ALA A 151 4.68 25.46 11.29
N LEU A 152 5.05 24.19 11.40
CA LEU A 152 6.01 23.72 12.41
C LEU A 152 7.40 24.34 12.25
N ASN A 153 7.84 24.53 11.00
CA ASN A 153 9.13 25.16 10.69
C ASN A 153 9.20 26.63 11.07
N THR A 154 8.07 27.32 11.31
CA THR A 154 8.08 28.67 11.90
C THR A 154 8.58 28.69 13.34
N MET A 155 8.48 27.56 14.04
CA MET A 155 8.85 27.42 15.46
C MET A 155 10.19 26.72 15.63
N ARG A 156 10.38 25.57 14.98
CA ARG A 156 11.60 24.76 15.07
C ARG A 156 11.86 24.05 13.74
N PRO A 157 13.13 23.91 13.32
CA PRO A 157 13.48 23.12 12.14
C PRO A 157 12.86 21.71 12.23
N THR A 158 12.04 21.34 11.27
CA THR A 158 11.24 20.12 11.28
C THR A 158 11.27 19.46 9.91
N ILE A 159 11.52 18.15 9.86
CA ILE A 159 11.35 17.36 8.65
C ILE A 159 10.26 16.31 8.84
N GLY A 160 9.57 16.02 7.75
CA GLY A 160 8.58 14.98 7.63
C GLY A 160 9.12 13.75 6.91
N ILE A 161 8.70 12.56 7.35
CA ILE A 161 8.98 11.28 6.71
C ILE A 161 7.66 10.56 6.45
N MET A 162 7.45 10.15 5.21
CA MET A 162 6.29 9.38 4.78
C MET A 162 6.72 7.95 4.38
N PRO A 163 6.60 6.97 5.28
CA PRO A 163 6.82 5.56 4.96
C PRO A 163 5.63 5.00 4.15
N SER A 164 5.76 4.89 2.83
CA SER A 164 4.70 4.44 1.93
C SER A 164 5.26 3.67 0.73
N GLY A 165 4.65 2.52 0.39
CA GLY A 165 4.97 1.76 -0.83
C GLY A 165 4.51 2.42 -2.13
N LEU A 166 3.59 3.39 -2.06
CA LEU A 166 3.23 4.24 -3.19
C LEU A 166 4.10 5.51 -3.21
N PRO A 167 4.61 5.93 -4.38
CA PRO A 167 5.09 7.29 -4.54
C PRO A 167 3.94 8.26 -4.26
N TRP A 168 4.21 9.32 -3.49
CA TRP A 168 3.19 10.29 -3.10
C TRP A 168 2.69 11.06 -4.33
N VAL A 169 1.53 10.66 -4.86
CA VAL A 169 0.81 11.44 -5.86
C VAL A 169 -0.09 12.41 -5.11
N VAL A 170 0.22 13.71 -5.17
CA VAL A 170 -0.68 14.76 -4.69
C VAL A 170 -1.98 14.62 -5.45
N LYS A 171 -3.09 14.39 -4.74
CA LYS A 171 -4.41 14.62 -5.33
C LYS A 171 -4.50 16.13 -5.58
N PRO A 172 -4.67 16.60 -6.84
CA PRO A 172 -4.96 17.99 -7.07
C PRO A 172 -6.19 18.36 -6.24
N LEU A 173 -6.10 19.45 -5.48
CA LEU A 173 -7.23 20.05 -4.79
C LEU A 173 -8.40 20.14 -5.76
N GLU A 174 -9.57 19.69 -5.31
CA GLU A 174 -10.80 19.66 -6.10
C GLU A 174 -11.12 21.04 -6.67
N GLY A 175 -10.77 21.22 -7.94
CA GLY A 175 -11.22 22.31 -8.80
C GLY A 175 -11.84 21.69 -10.04
N LYS A 176 -13.18 21.65 -10.06
CA LYS A 176 -14.10 21.33 -11.18
C LYS A 176 -13.46 20.90 -12.51
N GLY A 177 -13.69 19.64 -12.90
CA GLY A 177 -13.66 19.21 -14.31
C GLY A 177 -13.06 17.82 -14.54
N LYS A 178 -13.89 16.85 -14.92
CA LYS A 178 -13.49 15.52 -15.40
C LYS A 178 -12.59 15.64 -16.63
N ILE A 179 -11.42 14.98 -16.65
CA ILE A 179 -10.94 14.13 -17.77
C ILE A 179 -10.06 13.00 -17.19
N PHE A 180 -10.47 11.76 -17.44
CA PHE A 180 -9.73 10.53 -17.17
C PHE A 180 -8.76 10.28 -18.35
N GLY A 181 -7.49 9.96 -18.08
CA GLY A 181 -6.54 9.59 -19.12
C GLY A 181 -5.18 9.12 -18.60
N SER A 182 -4.93 7.81 -18.69
CA SER A 182 -3.65 7.10 -18.76
C SER A 182 -2.53 7.48 -17.77
N PHE A 183 -2.31 6.62 -16.77
CA PHE A 183 -1.03 6.54 -16.06
C PHE A 183 0.03 5.92 -16.98
N SER A 184 0.77 6.78 -17.68
CA SER A 184 2.05 6.40 -18.29
C SER A 184 3.19 6.90 -17.39
N VAL A 185 3.80 5.99 -16.63
CA VAL A 185 5.13 6.26 -16.05
C VAL A 185 6.15 5.98 -17.14
N SER A 186 6.39 6.98 -17.97
CA SER A 186 7.61 7.09 -18.76
C SER A 186 7.84 8.56 -19.08
N GLY A 187 8.96 9.10 -18.62
CA GLY A 187 9.42 10.42 -19.00
C GLY A 187 9.97 11.25 -17.84
N ASN A 188 11.28 11.13 -17.62
CA ASN A 188 12.18 12.14 -17.06
C ASN A 188 11.52 13.44 -16.55
N ILE A 189 11.36 13.59 -15.24
CA ILE A 189 11.35 14.93 -14.64
C ILE A 189 12.80 15.42 -14.63
N ARG A 190 13.22 15.98 -15.76
CA ARG A 190 14.45 16.75 -15.87
C ARG A 190 14.20 18.06 -15.13
N SER A 191 14.59 18.14 -13.86
CA SER A 191 14.59 19.42 -13.14
C SER A 191 15.47 20.40 -13.91
N LYS A 192 14.86 21.50 -14.35
CA LYS A 192 15.46 22.55 -15.16
C LYS A 192 16.58 23.21 -14.35
N TRP A 193 17.82 22.86 -14.67
CA TRP A 193 19.03 23.56 -14.22
C TRP A 193 19.08 24.89 -14.96
N SER A 194 18.84 25.99 -14.23
CA SER A 194 19.18 27.33 -14.72
C SER A 194 20.65 27.57 -14.40
N THR A 195 21.48 27.52 -15.44
CA THR A 195 22.88 27.95 -15.44
C THR A 195 23.00 29.42 -15.02
N ASN A 196 23.93 29.71 -14.10
CA ASN A 196 24.98 30.69 -14.35
C ASN A 196 26.19 30.47 -13.42
N SER A 197 27.37 30.38 -14.07
CA SER A 197 28.73 30.58 -13.58
C SER A 197 29.41 29.49 -12.70
N GLU A 198 30.23 28.71 -13.40
CA GLU A 198 31.60 28.24 -13.08
C GLU A 198 32.12 28.35 -11.64
N ASN A 199 32.44 27.20 -11.02
CA ASN A 199 33.85 26.81 -10.81
C ASN A 199 33.99 25.38 -10.25
N HIS A 200 35.10 24.78 -10.67
CA HIS A 200 35.61 23.43 -10.48
C HIS A 200 35.59 22.90 -9.03
N THR A 201 35.11 21.67 -8.80
CA THR A 201 35.92 20.57 -8.23
C THR A 201 35.13 19.25 -8.19
N ASP A 202 35.76 18.25 -8.80
CA ASP A 202 35.41 16.84 -8.82
C ASP A 202 35.35 16.26 -7.41
N THR A 203 34.19 15.72 -7.00
CA THR A 203 34.07 14.84 -5.84
C THR A 203 33.08 13.71 -6.12
N LYS A 204 33.64 12.60 -6.58
CA LYS A 204 33.29 11.19 -6.27
C LYS A 204 31.90 10.97 -5.65
N LYS A 205 30.99 10.43 -6.47
CA LYS A 205 29.75 9.77 -6.02
C LYS A 205 30.06 8.70 -4.96
N PRO A 206 29.41 8.69 -3.79
CA PRO A 206 29.46 7.55 -2.90
C PRO A 206 28.37 6.51 -3.26
N ASN A 207 28.81 5.26 -3.23
CA ASN A 207 28.10 3.98 -3.35
C ASN A 207 26.57 3.95 -3.15
N GLY A 208 25.88 3.44 -4.19
CA GLY A 208 24.98 2.26 -4.16
C GLY A 208 23.70 2.25 -3.32
N SER A 209 23.63 2.89 -2.15
CA SER A 209 22.55 2.68 -1.17
C SER A 209 21.47 3.77 -1.15
N LEU A 210 21.65 4.87 -1.88
CA LEU A 210 20.80 6.07 -1.77
C LEU A 210 19.67 6.15 -2.80
N ARG A 211 19.48 5.14 -3.67
CA ARG A 211 18.60 5.23 -4.85
C ARG A 211 17.08 5.24 -4.59
N TYR A 212 16.63 5.13 -3.34
CA TYR A 212 15.20 4.96 -3.03
C TYR A 212 14.59 6.05 -2.15
N VAL A 213 15.38 7.00 -1.67
CA VAL A 213 14.86 8.10 -0.85
C VAL A 213 14.57 9.28 -1.77
N GLU A 214 13.28 9.49 -2.06
CA GLU A 214 12.82 10.63 -2.84
C GLU A 214 12.46 11.79 -1.91
N ARG A 215 13.01 12.99 -2.17
CA ARG A 215 12.53 14.22 -1.54
C ARG A 215 11.33 14.72 -2.32
N PHE A 216 10.16 14.58 -1.72
CA PHE A 216 8.90 15.01 -2.30
C PHE A 216 8.71 16.53 -2.17
N HIS A 217 9.22 17.09 -1.07
CA HIS A 217 9.23 18.51 -0.76
C HIS A 217 10.55 18.87 -0.07
N GLN A 218 10.88 20.16 0.07
CA GLN A 218 12.09 20.59 0.78
C GLN A 218 12.20 19.95 2.17
N TYR A 219 11.07 19.75 2.84
CA TYR A 219 10.98 19.20 4.19
C TYR A 219 10.41 17.78 4.27
N ILE A 220 10.07 17.13 3.15
CA ILE A 220 9.40 15.81 3.16
C ILE A 220 10.24 14.78 2.42
N TYR A 221 10.54 13.69 3.11
CA TYR A 221 11.12 12.47 2.55
C TYR A 221 10.04 11.40 2.40
N THR A 222 10.00 10.76 1.24
CA THR A 222 9.23 9.53 1.03
C THR A 222 10.19 8.35 1.10
N VAL A 223 9.82 7.34 1.88
CA VAL A 223 10.60 6.10 1.99
C VAL A 223 9.69 4.93 1.59
N PRO A 224 10.12 4.03 0.68
CA PRO A 224 9.32 2.93 0.19
C PRO A 224 9.20 1.79 1.21
N TYR A 225 8.65 2.09 2.38
CA TYR A 225 8.26 1.12 3.39
C TYR A 225 6.79 0.73 3.18
N SER A 226 6.55 -0.55 2.95
CA SER A 226 5.20 -1.11 2.70
C SER A 226 4.87 -2.22 3.69
N ASP A 227 3.62 -2.28 4.13
CA ASP A 227 3.05 -3.41 4.88
C ASP A 227 2.31 -4.42 3.97
N HIS A 228 2.30 -4.18 2.65
CA HIS A 228 1.77 -5.10 1.63
C HIS A 228 2.88 -5.64 0.72
N SER A 229 2.62 -6.79 0.10
CA SER A 229 3.52 -7.47 -0.84
C SER A 229 3.71 -6.69 -2.14
N CYS A 230 4.94 -6.58 -2.64
CA CYS A 230 5.21 -6.09 -4.00
C CYS A 230 4.92 -7.17 -5.05
N PHE A 231 4.99 -6.82 -6.34
CA PHE A 231 4.66 -7.76 -7.42
C PHE A 231 5.51 -9.05 -7.41
N ALA A 232 6.83 -8.92 -7.16
CA ALA A 232 7.72 -10.07 -7.10
C ALA A 232 7.41 -10.98 -5.91
N GLU A 233 7.16 -10.39 -4.74
CA GLU A 233 6.75 -11.10 -3.51
C GLU A 233 5.41 -11.83 -3.72
N ILE A 234 4.41 -11.18 -4.33
CA ILE A 234 3.12 -11.79 -4.71
C ILE A 234 3.34 -12.98 -5.64
N GLN A 235 4.19 -12.84 -6.66
CA GLN A 235 4.48 -13.90 -7.61
C GLN A 235 5.09 -15.13 -6.93
N GLU A 236 6.05 -14.92 -6.01
CA GLU A 236 6.65 -16.00 -5.23
C GLU A 236 5.63 -16.70 -4.33
N PHE A 237 4.75 -15.93 -3.70
CA PHE A 237 3.66 -16.46 -2.90
C PHE A 237 2.71 -17.34 -3.72
N ILE A 238 2.28 -16.89 -4.90
CA ILE A 238 1.40 -17.67 -5.77
C ILE A 238 2.09 -18.96 -6.25
N LYS A 239 3.39 -18.91 -6.56
CA LYS A 239 4.19 -20.10 -6.92
C LYS A 239 4.28 -21.11 -5.77
N LEU A 240 4.23 -20.64 -4.53
CA LEU A 240 4.21 -21.50 -3.34
C LEU A 240 2.85 -22.17 -3.17
N VAL A 241 1.77 -21.38 -3.22
CA VAL A 241 0.39 -21.85 -2.95
C VAL A 241 -0.19 -22.66 -4.12
N ARG A 242 0.20 -22.34 -5.36
CA ARG A 242 -0.25 -22.98 -6.61
C ARG A 242 -1.77 -23.18 -6.69
N PRO A 243 -2.58 -22.11 -6.54
CA PRO A 243 -4.02 -22.25 -6.51
C PRO A 243 -4.61 -22.65 -7.87
N THR A 244 -5.80 -23.25 -7.87
CA THR A 244 -6.56 -23.54 -9.10
C THR A 244 -7.11 -22.26 -9.73
N ASN A 245 -7.53 -21.30 -8.91
CA ASN A 245 -8.07 -20.00 -9.34
C ASN A 245 -7.73 -18.88 -8.32
N MET A 246 -7.84 -17.62 -8.74
CA MET A 246 -7.53 -16.46 -7.89
C MET A 246 -8.56 -15.34 -8.06
N LYS A 247 -8.78 -14.57 -6.98
CA LYS A 247 -9.57 -13.34 -6.98
C LYS A 247 -8.88 -12.27 -6.14
N GLY A 248 -8.79 -11.04 -6.67
CA GLY A 248 -8.32 -9.90 -5.89
C GLY A 248 -9.35 -9.47 -4.85
N ILE A 249 -8.90 -9.09 -3.64
CA ILE A 249 -9.77 -8.57 -2.57
C ILE A 249 -9.90 -7.05 -2.58
N VAL A 250 -8.92 -6.34 -3.16
CA VAL A 250 -8.94 -4.89 -3.32
C VAL A 250 -9.63 -4.60 -4.64
N SER A 251 -10.84 -4.03 -4.59
CA SER A 251 -11.70 -3.81 -5.78
C SER A 251 -11.82 -2.35 -6.22
N SER A 252 -11.24 -1.41 -5.46
CA SER A 252 -11.50 0.04 -5.61
C SER A 252 -10.24 0.91 -5.62
N SER A 253 -9.10 0.39 -6.10
CA SER A 253 -7.90 1.21 -6.30
C SER A 253 -7.85 1.78 -7.72
N SER A 254 -7.27 2.98 -7.87
CA SER A 254 -7.00 3.59 -9.19
C SER A 254 -6.02 2.76 -10.03
N CYS A 255 -5.32 1.82 -9.38
CA CYS A 255 -4.39 0.87 -9.97
C CYS A 255 -4.90 -0.58 -9.89
N TYR A 256 -6.22 -0.80 -9.80
CA TYR A 256 -6.78 -2.15 -9.74
C TYR A 256 -6.31 -2.98 -10.93
N VAL A 257 -5.70 -4.11 -10.63
CA VAL A 257 -5.39 -5.15 -11.60
C VAL A 257 -5.96 -6.45 -11.09
N ASP A 258 -6.69 -7.14 -11.96
CA ASP A 258 -7.11 -8.52 -11.73
C ASP A 258 -5.85 -9.41 -11.67
N PRO A 259 -5.59 -10.12 -10.55
CA PRO A 259 -4.43 -11.00 -10.43
C PRO A 259 -4.30 -12.02 -11.55
N LEU A 260 -5.41 -12.47 -12.14
CA LEU A 260 -5.40 -13.42 -13.24
C LEU A 260 -4.75 -12.85 -14.51
N TYR A 261 -4.74 -11.52 -14.67
CA TYR A 261 -4.09 -10.86 -15.81
C TYR A 261 -2.60 -11.18 -15.89
N TYR A 262 -1.89 -11.08 -14.76
CA TYR A 262 -0.44 -11.36 -14.71
C TYR A 262 -0.14 -12.82 -14.34
N PHE A 263 -0.92 -13.40 -13.44
CA PHE A 263 -0.58 -14.65 -12.77
C PHE A 263 -1.46 -15.84 -13.17
N GLY A 264 -2.39 -15.69 -14.12
CA GLY A 264 -3.28 -16.77 -14.53
C GLY A 264 -2.56 -18.04 -15.02
N ARG A 265 -1.34 -17.90 -15.57
CA ARG A 265 -0.50 -19.04 -15.99
C ARG A 265 0.13 -19.82 -14.83
N LEU A 266 0.15 -19.23 -13.63
CA LEU A 266 0.66 -19.87 -12.42
C LEU A 266 -0.42 -20.69 -11.71
N CYS A 267 -1.69 -20.56 -12.14
CA CYS A 267 -2.77 -21.39 -11.64
C CYS A 267 -2.70 -22.79 -12.25
N GLY A 268 -3.10 -23.81 -11.48
CA GLY A 268 -3.07 -25.22 -11.91
C GLY A 268 -4.05 -25.58 -13.04
N ALA A 269 -4.92 -24.66 -13.46
CA ALA A 269 -5.87 -24.89 -14.54
C ALA A 269 -5.22 -24.62 -15.92
N ASN A 270 -5.10 -25.66 -16.73
CA ASN A 270 -4.94 -25.53 -18.18
C ASN A 270 -6.17 -24.81 -18.77
N GLN A 271 -6.19 -23.48 -18.78
CA GLN A 271 -7.10 -22.72 -19.64
C GLN A 271 -6.33 -21.74 -20.54
N PRO A 272 -6.59 -21.75 -21.86
CA PRO A 272 -6.08 -20.73 -22.75
C PRO A 272 -6.70 -19.37 -22.35
N PRO A 273 -6.03 -18.24 -22.65
CA PRO A 273 -6.52 -16.93 -22.26
C PRO A 273 -7.86 -16.66 -22.92
N GLN A 274 -8.93 -16.59 -22.12
CA GLN A 274 -10.21 -16.06 -22.59
C GLN A 274 -10.00 -14.58 -22.88
N ARG A 275 -9.96 -14.24 -24.18
CA ARG A 275 -9.98 -12.87 -24.65
C ARG A 275 -11.24 -12.20 -24.10
N LEU A 276 -11.07 -11.32 -23.11
CA LEU A 276 -12.12 -10.40 -22.68
C LEU A 276 -12.50 -9.52 -23.87
N ARG A 277 -13.57 -9.85 -24.58
CA ARG A 277 -14.29 -8.88 -25.41
C ARG A 277 -14.98 -7.93 -24.43
N GLN A 278 -14.35 -6.80 -24.14
CA GLN A 278 -15.03 -5.65 -23.54
C GLN A 278 -16.18 -5.26 -24.47
N ARG A 279 -17.40 -5.62 -24.09
CA ARG A 279 -18.62 -5.10 -24.71
C ARG A 279 -18.82 -3.69 -24.14
N PHE A 280 -18.14 -2.70 -24.72
CA PHE A 280 -18.54 -1.31 -24.59
C PHE A 280 -19.85 -1.17 -25.39
N GLU A 281 -20.99 -1.25 -24.71
CA GLU A 281 -22.24 -0.73 -25.26
C GLU A 281 -22.13 0.81 -25.28
N ARG A 282 -21.72 1.34 -26.44
CA ARG A 282 -21.96 2.74 -26.79
C ARG A 282 -23.45 2.88 -27.07
N LYS A 283 -24.14 3.66 -26.23
CA LYS A 283 -25.41 4.30 -26.62
C LYS A 283 -25.06 5.37 -27.64
N ASP A 284 -25.33 5.10 -28.90
CA ASP A 284 -25.55 6.12 -29.92
C ASP A 284 -26.46 5.55 -31.00
N GLY A 285 -27.47 6.32 -31.40
CA GLY A 285 -28.36 5.96 -32.50
C GLY A 285 -29.83 6.18 -32.20
N GLY A 286 -30.34 7.33 -32.64
CA GLY A 286 -31.77 7.65 -32.67
C GLY A 286 -32.54 6.87 -33.73
N GLU A 287 -33.86 6.94 -33.55
CA GLU A 287 -34.97 6.71 -34.49
C GLU A 287 -34.71 5.89 -35.78
N ARG A 288 -35.43 4.77 -35.94
CA ARG A 288 -36.70 4.73 -36.68
C ARG A 288 -37.30 3.31 -36.74
N VAL A 289 -38.60 3.28 -36.42
CA VAL A 289 -39.70 2.50 -37.05
C VAL A 289 -39.69 0.97 -36.91
N GLY A 290 -40.82 0.44 -36.43
CA GLY A 290 -41.34 -0.85 -36.91
C GLY A 290 -41.92 -1.80 -35.86
N SER A 291 -43.08 -1.45 -35.30
CA SER A 291 -44.20 -2.30 -34.85
C SER A 291 -43.97 -3.81 -34.55
N CYS A 292 -44.30 -4.25 -33.33
CA CYS A 292 -45.50 -5.07 -33.05
C CYS A 292 -45.54 -5.61 -31.61
N ASN A 293 -46.52 -5.09 -30.85
CA ASN A 293 -47.37 -5.71 -29.83
C ASN A 293 -46.81 -6.81 -28.91
N PHE A 294 -46.61 -6.44 -27.63
CA PHE A 294 -46.79 -7.37 -26.50
C PHE A 294 -47.94 -6.91 -25.60
N THR A 295 -48.80 -7.87 -25.30
CA THR A 295 -50.03 -7.78 -24.53
C THR A 295 -49.78 -7.40 -23.08
N LYS A 296 -50.58 -6.46 -22.59
CA LYS A 296 -50.55 -5.90 -21.23
C LYS A 296 -51.39 -6.81 -20.31
N VAL A 297 -50.77 -7.44 -19.32
CA VAL A 297 -51.49 -8.06 -18.19
C VAL A 297 -51.23 -7.23 -16.95
N GLU A 298 -52.27 -6.55 -16.50
CA GLU A 298 -52.28 -5.59 -15.41
C GLU A 298 -52.63 -6.33 -14.09
N ARG A 299 -51.77 -6.24 -13.06
CA ARG A 299 -52.08 -6.70 -11.70
C ARG A 299 -52.16 -5.51 -10.74
N LYS A 300 -53.40 -5.14 -10.41
CA LYS A 300 -53.79 -4.19 -9.34
C LYS A 300 -53.34 -4.71 -7.96
N ARG A 301 -52.71 -3.86 -7.16
CA ARG A 301 -52.57 -4.02 -5.70
C ARG A 301 -53.66 -3.20 -5.00
N GLN A 302 -54.60 -3.89 -4.35
CA GLN A 302 -55.54 -3.28 -3.41
C GLN A 302 -55.01 -3.39 -1.97
N ARG A 303 -54.99 -2.24 -1.27
CA ARG A 303 -54.85 -2.14 0.18
C ARG A 303 -56.18 -2.55 0.84
N LYS A 304 -56.12 -3.32 1.93
CA LYS A 304 -57.20 -3.41 2.92
C LYS A 304 -56.62 -3.30 4.32
N PHE A 305 -56.97 -2.22 5.00
CA PHE A 305 -57.00 -2.12 6.46
C PHE A 305 -58.17 -2.96 6.99
N LYS A 306 -58.04 -3.51 8.19
CA LYS A 306 -59.19 -3.89 9.02
C LYS A 306 -58.82 -3.74 10.50
N ILE A 307 -59.48 -2.73 11.09
CA ILE A 307 -59.97 -2.55 12.48
C ILE A 307 -59.02 -2.92 13.60
#